data_AF-A0A6P1YCW0-F1
#
_entry.id   AF-A0A6P1YCW0-F1
#
_cell.length_a   1.000
_cell.length_b   1.000
_cell.length_c   1.000
_cell.angle_alpha   90.00
_cell.angle_beta   90.00
_cell.angle_gamma   90.00
#
_symmetry.space_group_name_H-M   'P 1'
#
loop_
_entity.id
_entity.type
_entity.pdbx_description
1 polymer ?
#
loop_
_entity_poly.entity_id
_entity_poly.type
_entity_poly.pdbx_seq_one_letter_code
_entity_poly.pdbx_strand_id
1 'polypeptide(L)'
;MEIITNSVQEQIKVPNYLKTVIDNRNFCFLDIETTGFNREKDKIILIGVMYFNNNEIKISQFFANSLEEEKEILNKFAEFIAQFDLFFTFNGNIFDIPFINSKFRQHKLEYFIDTNNSIDLLKIVRKHKNILGLNNCKLKTVEKYLGINRKDKISGKESIKMYFEYLKTKNESIKKIILKHNYEDIYYLHKLLNIYEIIDNLNNLNLTINLNNYNINFSFDLNNISIKENNLTLTGITSKCTLPNYIYYEDGFKLEWIAKEGNINISFIVNIGMLTDNKKCYYLNKDDYSFAITSIDETNYNIPENYILLKIEDKIIKKNLQNVVYEILTNVVK
;
A
#
# COMPACT_ATOMS: atom_id res chain seq x y z
N MET A 1 -8.70 -25.64 24.76
CA MET A 1 -8.18 -24.80 23.66
C MET A 1 -6.71 -25.09 23.40
N GLU A 2 -6.15 -24.59 22.30
CA GLU A 2 -4.71 -24.60 22.02
C GLU A 2 -4.20 -23.22 21.58
N ILE A 3 -2.96 -22.90 21.98
CA ILE A 3 -2.25 -21.70 21.51
C ILE A 3 -0.95 -22.18 20.87
N ILE A 4 -0.84 -22.02 19.56
CA ILE A 4 0.34 -22.40 18.79
C ILE A 4 1.10 -21.13 18.43
N THR A 5 2.40 -21.07 18.73
CA THR A 5 3.24 -19.93 18.35
C THR A 5 4.38 -20.38 17.46
N ASN A 6 4.46 -19.80 16.27
CA ASN A 6 5.55 -20.00 15.31
C ASN A 6 6.44 -18.75 15.28
N SER A 7 7.71 -18.95 14.95
CA SER A 7 8.69 -17.86 14.81
C SER A 7 9.31 -17.90 13.42
N VAL A 8 9.47 -16.73 12.80
CA VAL A 8 10.08 -16.57 11.49
C VAL A 8 11.17 -15.51 11.60
N GLN A 9 12.40 -15.86 11.21
CA GLN A 9 13.50 -14.90 11.11
C GLN A 9 13.38 -14.09 9.82
N GLU A 10 12.54 -13.07 9.86
CA GLU A 10 12.28 -12.15 8.77
C GLU A 10 11.96 -10.77 9.35
N GLN A 11 12.36 -9.71 8.65
CA GLN A 11 12.01 -8.34 9.02
C GLN A 11 10.74 -7.89 8.30
N ILE A 12 9.93 -7.08 8.99
CA ILE A 12 8.78 -6.44 8.36
C ILE A 12 9.27 -5.20 7.60
N LYS A 13 9.15 -5.21 6.28
CA LYS A 13 9.39 -4.01 5.47
C LYS A 13 8.20 -3.05 5.64
N VAL A 14 8.38 -2.03 6.47
CA VAL A 14 7.38 -0.98 6.69
C VAL A 14 7.59 0.17 5.69
N PRO A 15 6.59 0.47 4.83
CA PRO A 15 6.64 1.62 3.93
C PRO A 15 6.83 2.93 4.69
N ASN A 16 7.53 3.90 4.09
CA ASN A 16 7.83 5.19 4.74
C ASN A 16 6.58 5.92 5.26
N TYR A 17 5.47 5.89 4.51
CA TYR A 17 4.20 6.48 4.92
C TYR A 17 3.67 5.91 6.26
N LEU A 18 3.94 4.64 6.54
CA LEU A 18 3.49 4.00 7.76
C LEU A 18 4.44 4.19 8.94
N LYS A 19 5.70 4.61 8.72
CA LYS A 19 6.68 4.77 9.80
C LYS A 19 6.21 5.74 10.87
N THR A 20 5.64 6.88 10.49
CA THR A 20 5.07 7.86 11.43
C THR A 20 3.79 7.35 12.09
N VAL A 21 3.01 6.52 11.38
CA VAL A 21 1.75 5.95 11.90
C VAL A 21 2.02 4.89 12.97
N ILE A 22 3.10 4.12 12.82
CA ILE A 22 3.51 3.08 13.77
C ILE A 22 4.51 3.59 14.83
N ASP A 23 4.96 4.84 14.73
CA ASP A 23 5.98 5.39 15.63
C ASP A 23 5.49 5.32 17.08
N ASN A 24 6.32 4.75 17.96
CA ASN A 24 6.01 4.48 19.37
C ASN A 24 4.70 3.69 19.62
N ARG A 25 4.23 2.89 18.64
CA ARG A 25 3.05 2.04 18.78
C ARG A 25 3.42 0.57 18.61
N ASN A 26 2.97 -0.26 19.53
CA ASN A 26 3.00 -1.70 19.32
C ASN A 26 1.91 -2.08 18.32
N PHE A 27 2.24 -2.85 17.29
CA PHE A 27 1.27 -3.24 16.27
C PHE A 27 1.27 -4.74 16.02
N CYS A 28 0.13 -5.24 15.56
CA CYS A 28 -0.02 -6.61 15.13
C CYS A 28 -0.87 -6.70 13.86
N PHE A 29 -0.83 -7.86 13.22
CA PHE A 29 -1.71 -8.26 12.14
C PHE A 29 -2.70 -9.28 12.66
N LEU A 30 -3.97 -9.15 12.30
CA LEU A 30 -5.07 -9.91 12.89
C LEU A 30 -5.99 -10.47 11.80
N ASP A 31 -6.37 -11.73 11.97
CA ASP A 31 -7.35 -12.46 11.15
C ASP A 31 -8.06 -13.51 12.00
N ILE A 32 -9.35 -13.77 11.72
CA ILE A 32 -10.14 -14.80 12.40
C ILE A 32 -10.78 -15.80 11.43
N GLU A 33 -10.90 -17.04 11.90
CA GLU A 33 -11.81 -18.03 11.32
C GLU A 33 -13.04 -18.18 12.22
N THR A 34 -14.21 -18.28 11.61
CA THR A 34 -15.50 -18.36 12.29
C THR A 34 -16.35 -19.46 11.68
N THR A 35 -17.36 -19.95 12.39
CA THR A 35 -18.30 -20.95 11.85
C THR A 35 -19.27 -20.40 10.79
N GLY A 36 -19.27 -19.07 10.57
CA GLY A 36 -20.16 -18.37 9.66
C GLY A 36 -20.07 -16.84 9.85
N PHE A 37 -20.87 -16.08 9.11
CA PHE A 37 -20.74 -14.61 9.05
C PHE A 37 -21.56 -13.85 10.09
N ASN A 38 -22.48 -14.50 10.79
CA ASN A 38 -23.37 -13.85 11.75
C ASN A 38 -22.72 -13.81 13.14
N ARG A 39 -22.07 -12.70 13.47
CA ARG A 39 -21.41 -12.48 14.77
C ARG A 39 -22.29 -12.76 16.00
N GLU A 40 -23.61 -12.69 15.88
CA GLU A 40 -24.51 -12.98 16.99
C GLU A 40 -24.72 -14.48 17.21
N LYS A 41 -24.66 -15.29 16.15
CA LYS A 41 -25.00 -16.73 16.17
C LYS A 41 -23.79 -17.65 15.98
N ASP A 42 -22.91 -17.28 15.07
CA ASP A 42 -21.72 -18.04 14.70
C ASP A 42 -20.60 -17.83 15.71
N LYS A 43 -19.65 -18.77 15.78
CA LYS A 43 -18.56 -18.77 16.77
C LYS A 43 -17.22 -18.49 16.13
N ILE A 44 -16.29 -17.90 16.89
CA ILE A 44 -14.87 -17.83 16.56
C ILE A 44 -14.23 -19.19 16.88
N ILE A 45 -13.51 -19.74 15.91
CA ILE A 45 -12.84 -21.06 16.03
C ILE A 45 -11.31 -20.95 15.99
N LEU A 46 -10.80 -19.86 15.43
CA LEU A 46 -9.37 -19.57 15.36
C LEU A 46 -9.18 -18.05 15.32
N ILE A 47 -8.29 -17.54 16.17
CA ILE A 47 -7.79 -16.17 16.09
C ILE A 47 -6.30 -16.27 15.84
N GLY A 48 -5.81 -15.65 14.77
CA GLY A 48 -4.38 -15.58 14.53
C GLY A 48 -3.87 -14.14 14.63
N VAL A 49 -2.71 -14.01 15.26
CA VAL A 49 -2.04 -12.72 15.49
C VAL A 49 -0.59 -12.83 15.07
N MET A 50 -0.15 -11.96 14.18
CA MET A 50 1.27 -11.79 13.89
C MET A 50 1.79 -10.48 14.47
N TYR A 51 2.94 -10.54 15.11
CA TYR A 51 3.58 -9.42 15.76
C TYR A 51 5.10 -9.55 15.68
N PHE A 52 5.80 -8.45 15.92
CA PHE A 52 7.25 -8.44 15.94
C PHE A 52 7.75 -8.46 17.38
N ASN A 53 8.67 -9.36 17.69
CA ASN A 53 9.27 -9.47 19.02
C ASN A 53 10.71 -9.95 18.92
N ASN A 54 11.65 -9.28 19.59
CA ASN A 54 13.07 -9.63 19.63
C ASN A 54 13.69 -9.89 18.24
N ASN A 55 13.44 -9.00 17.27
CA ASN A 55 13.89 -9.09 15.89
C ASN A 55 13.34 -10.28 15.08
N GLU A 56 12.28 -10.92 15.56
CA GLU A 56 11.61 -12.01 14.86
C GLU A 56 10.12 -11.72 14.67
N ILE A 57 9.57 -12.23 13.58
CA ILE A 57 8.14 -12.33 13.41
C ILE A 57 7.64 -13.50 14.25
N LYS A 58 6.64 -13.25 15.09
CA LYS A 58 5.90 -14.27 15.84
C LYS A 58 4.48 -14.35 15.28
N ILE A 59 3.98 -15.57 15.10
CA ILE A 59 2.58 -15.83 14.71
C ILE A 59 1.97 -16.73 15.77
N SER A 60 1.03 -16.18 16.54
CA SER A 60 0.30 -16.91 17.59
C SER A 60 -1.14 -17.18 17.12
N GLN A 61 -1.55 -18.44 17.19
CA GLN A 61 -2.84 -18.96 16.75
C GLN A 61 -3.59 -19.57 17.92
N PHE A 62 -4.72 -18.98 18.29
CA PHE A 62 -5.61 -19.40 19.37
C PHE A 62 -6.73 -20.25 18.77
N PHE A 63 -6.62 -21.58 18.87
CA PHE A 63 -7.48 -22.54 18.19
C PHE A 63 -8.44 -23.25 19.15
N ALA A 64 -9.71 -23.35 18.75
CA ALA A 64 -10.77 -24.02 19.49
C ALA A 64 -10.85 -25.50 19.12
N ASN A 65 -10.50 -26.39 20.03
CA ASN A 65 -10.65 -27.84 19.85
C ASN A 65 -12.12 -28.29 19.97
N SER A 66 -12.98 -27.45 20.51
CA SER A 66 -14.44 -27.60 20.48
C SER A 66 -15.15 -26.23 20.46
N LEU A 67 -16.44 -26.22 20.12
CA LEU A 67 -17.23 -24.98 20.04
C LEU A 67 -17.45 -24.33 21.41
N GLU A 68 -17.31 -25.08 22.50
CA GLU A 68 -17.48 -24.62 23.87
C GLU A 68 -16.28 -23.78 24.34
N GLU A 69 -15.13 -23.90 23.68
CA GLU A 69 -13.88 -23.24 24.05
C GLU A 69 -13.76 -21.78 23.57
N GLU A 70 -14.75 -21.26 22.83
CA GLU A 70 -14.73 -19.88 22.30
C GLU A 70 -14.47 -18.85 23.41
N LYS A 71 -15.14 -18.99 24.56
CA LYS A 71 -14.96 -18.08 25.70
C LYS A 71 -13.54 -18.13 26.25
N GLU A 72 -12.98 -19.33 26.36
CA GLU A 72 -11.63 -19.56 26.88
C GLU A 72 -10.58 -18.89 25.98
N ILE A 73 -10.71 -19.08 24.67
CA ILE A 73 -9.87 -18.45 23.66
C ILE A 73 -9.97 -16.94 23.71
N LEU A 74 -11.19 -16.39 23.77
CA LEU A 74 -11.40 -14.96 23.82
C LEU A 74 -10.82 -14.33 25.09
N ASN A 75 -10.92 -15.01 26.23
CA ASN A 75 -10.32 -14.52 27.47
C ASN A 75 -8.79 -14.43 27.34
N LYS A 76 -8.15 -15.49 26.82
CA LYS A 76 -6.69 -15.47 26.59
C LYS A 76 -6.25 -14.50 25.51
N PHE A 77 -7.05 -14.38 24.46
CA PHE A 77 -6.82 -13.41 23.41
C PHE A 77 -6.93 -11.97 23.94
N ALA A 78 -7.91 -11.67 24.80
CA ALA A 78 -8.05 -10.34 25.43
C ALA A 78 -6.82 -9.97 26.28
N GLU A 79 -6.34 -10.89 27.12
CA GLU A 79 -5.10 -10.71 27.89
C GLU A 79 -3.89 -10.45 26.97
N PHE A 80 -3.79 -11.21 25.88
CA PHE A 80 -2.67 -11.14 24.95
C PHE A 80 -2.68 -9.90 24.05
N ILE A 81 -3.85 -9.51 23.54
CA ILE A 81 -4.00 -8.46 22.52
C ILE A 81 -3.88 -7.06 23.15
N ALA A 82 -4.05 -6.93 24.46
CA ALA A 82 -3.94 -5.68 25.22
C ALA A 82 -2.58 -4.98 25.13
N GLN A 83 -1.54 -5.68 24.68
CA GLN A 83 -0.20 -5.10 24.47
C GLN A 83 -0.05 -4.30 23.16
N PHE A 84 -1.03 -4.39 22.25
CA PHE A 84 -0.97 -3.76 20.92
C PHE A 84 -1.88 -2.54 20.83
N ASP A 85 -1.34 -1.47 20.26
CA ASP A 85 -2.01 -0.20 20.04
C ASP A 85 -2.63 -0.09 18.65
N LEU A 86 -2.17 -0.89 17.69
CA LEU A 86 -2.52 -0.77 16.26
C LEU A 86 -2.72 -2.14 15.59
N PHE A 87 -3.83 -2.27 14.86
CA PHE A 87 -4.25 -3.51 14.22
C PHE A 87 -4.23 -3.40 12.70
N PHE A 88 -3.32 -4.10 12.04
CA PHE A 88 -3.38 -4.30 10.59
C PHE A 88 -4.31 -5.47 10.26
N THR A 89 -5.27 -5.25 9.37
CA THR A 89 -6.26 -6.27 8.98
C THR A 89 -6.53 -6.22 7.48
N PHE A 90 -7.19 -7.24 6.95
CA PHE A 90 -7.78 -7.23 5.62
C PHE A 90 -9.29 -7.41 5.71
N ASN A 91 -10.06 -6.33 5.52
CA ASN A 91 -11.52 -6.29 5.78
C ASN A 91 -11.91 -6.37 7.27
N GLY A 92 -10.97 -6.24 8.20
CA GLY A 92 -11.21 -6.46 9.63
C GLY A 92 -12.05 -5.40 10.32
N ASN A 93 -12.11 -4.19 9.77
CA ASN A 93 -12.97 -3.14 10.33
C ASN A 93 -14.46 -3.44 10.09
N ILE A 94 -14.77 -4.25 9.09
CA ILE A 94 -16.15 -4.65 8.74
C ILE A 94 -16.48 -6.02 9.35
N PHE A 95 -15.49 -6.92 9.38
CA PHE A 95 -15.68 -8.31 9.78
C PHE A 95 -15.03 -8.64 11.13
N ASP A 96 -13.71 -8.82 11.16
CA ASP A 96 -12.96 -9.41 12.29
C ASP A 96 -13.17 -8.67 13.61
N ILE A 97 -12.87 -7.37 13.66
CA ILE A 97 -12.95 -6.56 14.89
C ILE A 97 -14.40 -6.48 15.39
N PRO A 98 -15.41 -6.15 14.56
CA PRO A 98 -16.80 -6.20 15.01
C PRO A 98 -17.28 -7.57 15.49
N PHE A 99 -16.76 -8.67 14.90
CA PHE A 99 -17.08 -10.02 15.32
C PHE A 99 -16.51 -10.31 16.72
N ILE A 100 -15.20 -10.08 16.89
CA ILE A 100 -14.49 -10.21 18.16
C ILE A 100 -15.18 -9.39 19.26
N ASN A 101 -15.45 -8.11 19.01
CA ASN A 101 -16.09 -7.22 19.98
C ASN A 101 -17.52 -7.67 20.33
N SER A 102 -18.26 -8.25 19.40
CA SER A 102 -19.56 -8.85 19.73
C SER A 102 -19.37 -10.04 20.68
N LYS A 103 -18.39 -10.91 20.41
CA LYS A 103 -18.13 -12.06 21.27
C LYS A 103 -17.59 -11.70 22.65
N PHE A 104 -16.74 -10.68 22.77
CA PHE A 104 -16.36 -10.15 24.08
C PHE A 104 -17.58 -9.72 24.89
N ARG A 105 -18.53 -8.97 24.29
CA ARG A 105 -19.76 -8.58 24.97
C ARG A 105 -20.64 -9.77 25.36
N GLN A 106 -20.85 -10.71 24.44
CA GLN A 106 -21.67 -11.91 24.69
C GLN A 106 -21.11 -12.74 25.85
N HIS A 107 -19.78 -12.86 25.94
CA HIS A 107 -19.09 -13.60 26.99
C HIS A 107 -18.78 -12.78 28.25
N LYS A 108 -19.19 -11.50 28.30
CA LYS A 108 -18.95 -10.55 29.38
C LYS A 108 -17.46 -10.35 29.71
N LEU A 109 -16.62 -10.25 28.68
CA LEU A 109 -15.20 -9.96 28.80
C LEU A 109 -14.97 -8.45 28.73
N GLU A 110 -14.21 -7.91 29.68
CA GLU A 110 -13.93 -6.46 29.80
C GLU A 110 -12.79 -6.03 28.87
N TYR A 111 -12.98 -6.20 27.56
CA TYR A 111 -12.05 -5.72 26.55
C TYR A 111 -12.79 -5.31 25.27
N PHE A 112 -12.25 -4.32 24.56
CA PHE A 112 -12.81 -3.80 23.33
C PHE A 112 -11.69 -3.29 22.41
N ILE A 113 -11.70 -3.74 21.16
CA ILE A 113 -10.80 -3.24 20.13
C ILE A 113 -11.45 -2.05 19.43
N ASP A 114 -10.89 -0.86 19.58
CA ASP A 114 -11.34 0.31 18.82
C ASP A 114 -10.94 0.19 17.35
N THR A 115 -11.92 0.25 16.45
CA THR A 115 -11.68 0.24 15.01
C THR A 115 -10.95 1.47 14.49
N ASN A 116 -10.87 2.57 15.25
CA ASN A 116 -10.01 3.71 14.93
C ASN A 116 -8.52 3.36 15.06
N ASN A 117 -8.19 2.36 15.87
CA ASN A 117 -6.83 1.83 16.03
C ASN A 117 -6.52 0.73 15.02
N SER A 118 -7.14 0.76 13.84
CA SER A 118 -6.93 -0.28 12.82
C SER A 118 -6.69 0.29 11.42
N ILE A 119 -5.78 -0.35 10.71
CA ILE A 119 -5.47 -0.10 9.30
C ILE A 119 -6.01 -1.28 8.49
N ASP A 120 -7.12 -1.03 7.80
CA ASP A 120 -7.76 -2.01 6.92
C ASP A 120 -7.19 -1.90 5.50
N LEU A 121 -6.34 -2.85 5.12
CA LEU A 121 -5.68 -2.85 3.81
C LEU A 121 -6.68 -2.99 2.65
N LEU A 122 -7.85 -3.60 2.87
CA LEU A 122 -8.87 -3.70 1.84
C LEU A 122 -9.44 -2.32 1.48
N LYS A 123 -9.58 -1.40 2.45
CA LYS A 123 -10.04 -0.02 2.17
C LYS A 123 -9.05 0.71 1.28
N ILE A 124 -7.76 0.55 1.54
CA ILE A 124 -6.66 1.16 0.77
C ILE A 124 -6.66 0.62 -0.66
N VAL A 125 -6.75 -0.70 -0.83
CA VAL A 125 -6.80 -1.34 -2.15
C VAL A 125 -8.06 -0.92 -2.91
N ARG A 126 -9.23 -0.89 -2.26
CA ARG A 126 -10.49 -0.48 -2.91
C ARG A 126 -10.44 0.95 -3.41
N LYS A 127 -9.88 1.88 -2.62
CA LYS A 127 -9.70 3.28 -3.01
C LYS A 127 -8.85 3.41 -4.28
N HIS A 128 -7.87 2.54 -4.48
CA HIS A 128 -6.92 2.59 -5.59
C HIS A 128 -7.13 1.47 -6.62
N LYS A 129 -8.29 0.80 -6.63
CA LYS A 129 -8.55 -0.38 -7.48
C LYS A 129 -8.26 -0.10 -8.96
N ASN A 130 -8.71 1.05 -9.45
CA ASN A 130 -8.61 1.40 -10.87
C ASN A 130 -7.17 1.65 -11.30
N ILE A 131 -6.40 2.42 -10.52
CA ILE A 131 -4.99 2.69 -10.84
C ILE A 131 -4.11 1.46 -10.69
N LEU A 132 -4.44 0.57 -9.75
CA LEU A 132 -3.79 -0.73 -9.59
C LEU A 132 -4.16 -1.73 -10.72
N GLY A 133 -5.16 -1.43 -11.54
CA GLY A 133 -5.61 -2.33 -12.61
C GLY A 133 -6.20 -3.66 -12.12
N LEU A 134 -6.76 -3.69 -10.90
CA LEU A 134 -7.27 -4.92 -10.29
C LEU A 134 -8.70 -5.24 -10.73
N ASN A 135 -8.94 -6.47 -11.19
CA ASN A 135 -10.30 -6.95 -11.50
C ASN A 135 -11.22 -6.96 -10.27
N ASN A 136 -10.69 -7.38 -9.12
CA ASN A 136 -11.37 -7.37 -7.82
C ASN A 136 -10.35 -7.16 -6.69
N CYS A 137 -10.83 -6.88 -5.48
CA CYS A 137 -9.98 -6.57 -4.32
C CYS A 137 -9.96 -7.72 -3.29
N LYS A 138 -10.19 -8.98 -3.68
CA LYS A 138 -10.04 -10.11 -2.75
C LYS A 138 -8.57 -10.26 -2.35
N LEU A 139 -8.29 -10.70 -1.13
CA LEU A 139 -6.94 -10.90 -0.60
C LEU A 139 -6.04 -11.64 -1.60
N LYS A 140 -6.48 -12.82 -2.07
CA LYS A 140 -5.76 -13.62 -3.08
C LYS A 140 -5.46 -12.89 -4.41
N THR A 141 -6.31 -11.94 -4.82
CA THR A 141 -6.07 -11.13 -6.03
C THR A 141 -4.98 -10.10 -5.78
N VAL A 142 -4.97 -9.47 -4.59
CA VAL A 142 -3.93 -8.52 -4.19
C VAL A 142 -2.59 -9.22 -3.96
N GLU A 143 -2.59 -10.38 -3.30
CA GLU A 143 -1.40 -11.22 -3.13
C GLU A 143 -0.76 -11.56 -4.48
N LYS A 144 -1.55 -12.07 -5.43
CA LYS A 144 -1.07 -12.39 -6.78
C LYS A 144 -0.50 -11.17 -7.50
N TYR A 145 -1.16 -10.01 -7.36
CA TYR A 145 -0.66 -8.75 -7.93
C TYR A 145 0.72 -8.37 -7.36
N LEU A 146 0.97 -8.66 -6.08
CA LEU A 146 2.26 -8.46 -5.42
C LEU A 146 3.27 -9.59 -5.67
N GLY A 147 2.97 -10.55 -6.54
CA GLY A 147 3.83 -11.70 -6.83
C GLY A 147 3.84 -12.78 -5.75
N ILE A 148 2.91 -12.73 -4.79
CA ILE A 148 2.78 -13.73 -3.73
C ILE A 148 2.03 -14.95 -4.30
N ASN A 149 2.69 -16.10 -4.31
CA ASN A 149 2.13 -17.36 -4.79
C ASN A 149 1.89 -18.30 -3.60
N ARG A 150 0.63 -18.40 -3.16
CA ARG A 150 0.23 -19.30 -2.08
C ARG A 150 0.21 -20.75 -2.54
N LYS A 151 0.59 -21.65 -1.64
CA LYS A 151 0.44 -23.10 -1.84
C LYS A 151 -0.93 -23.58 -1.35
N ASP A 152 -1.54 -22.86 -0.42
CA ASP A 152 -2.83 -23.23 0.14
C ASP A 152 -4.00 -23.01 -0.83
N LYS A 153 -4.93 -23.95 -0.80
CA LYS A 153 -6.01 -24.11 -1.79
C LYS A 153 -7.38 -23.88 -1.19
N ILE A 154 -7.53 -23.82 0.14
CA ILE A 154 -8.87 -23.73 0.73
C ILE A 154 -9.39 -22.28 0.77
N SER A 155 -10.70 -22.16 0.80
CA SER A 155 -11.48 -20.95 1.05
C SER A 155 -12.03 -20.97 2.48
N GLY A 156 -12.44 -19.82 3.02
CA GLY A 156 -13.08 -19.77 4.34
C GLY A 156 -14.31 -20.69 4.48
N LYS A 157 -15.08 -20.88 3.40
CA LYS A 157 -16.20 -21.85 3.41
C LYS A 157 -15.73 -23.30 3.54
N GLU A 158 -14.58 -23.64 2.98
CA GLU A 158 -13.96 -24.96 3.13
C GLU A 158 -13.33 -25.11 4.52
N SER A 159 -12.67 -24.07 5.04
CA SER A 159 -12.15 -23.99 6.41
C SER A 159 -13.23 -24.36 7.44
N ILE A 160 -14.44 -23.80 7.30
CA ILE A 160 -15.60 -24.13 8.15
C ILE A 160 -15.98 -25.62 8.07
N LYS A 161 -16.10 -26.16 6.86
CA LYS A 161 -16.47 -27.58 6.67
C LYS A 161 -15.44 -28.51 7.29
N MET A 162 -14.16 -28.20 7.06
CA MET A 162 -13.03 -28.93 7.64
C MET A 162 -13.05 -28.85 9.16
N TYR A 163 -13.39 -27.70 9.74
CA TYR A 163 -13.49 -27.58 11.19
C TYR A 163 -14.55 -28.53 11.78
N PHE A 164 -15.75 -28.58 11.20
CA PHE A 164 -16.79 -29.52 11.64
C PHE A 164 -16.40 -31.00 11.42
N GLU A 165 -15.64 -31.31 10.37
CA GLU A 165 -15.07 -32.64 10.17
C GLU A 165 -14.01 -32.98 11.23
N TYR A 166 -13.15 -32.03 11.57
CA TYR A 166 -12.19 -32.15 12.66
C TYR A 166 -12.90 -32.39 14.00
N LEU A 167 -13.99 -31.70 14.31
CA LEU A 167 -14.74 -31.92 15.55
C LEU A 167 -15.28 -33.36 15.68
N LYS A 168 -15.69 -33.97 14.56
CA LYS A 168 -16.20 -35.35 14.51
C LYS A 168 -15.10 -36.40 14.57
N THR A 169 -14.03 -36.19 13.84
CA THR A 169 -12.99 -37.21 13.59
C THR A 169 -11.77 -37.06 14.49
N LYS A 170 -11.54 -35.85 15.02
CA LYS A 170 -10.30 -35.41 15.68
C LYS A 170 -9.06 -35.68 14.84
N ASN A 171 -9.20 -35.64 13.51
CA ASN A 171 -8.09 -35.85 12.59
C ASN A 171 -7.16 -34.63 12.56
N GLU A 172 -5.97 -34.76 13.16
CA GLU A 172 -4.95 -33.70 13.22
C GLU A 172 -4.49 -33.21 11.84
N SER A 173 -4.61 -34.01 10.77
CA SER A 173 -4.28 -33.56 9.41
C SER A 173 -5.23 -32.46 8.93
N ILE A 174 -6.50 -32.52 9.32
CA ILE A 174 -7.51 -31.51 8.97
C ILE A 174 -7.22 -30.21 9.73
N LYS A 175 -6.94 -30.32 11.03
CA LYS A 175 -6.55 -29.18 11.88
C LYS A 175 -5.29 -28.49 11.34
N LYS A 176 -4.27 -29.24 10.92
CA LYS A 176 -3.07 -28.69 10.28
C LYS A 176 -3.39 -27.88 9.03
N ILE A 177 -4.37 -28.28 8.23
CA ILE A 177 -4.79 -27.53 7.04
C ILE A 177 -5.48 -26.21 7.43
N ILE A 178 -6.38 -26.23 8.42
CA ILE A 178 -7.06 -25.02 8.92
C ILE A 178 -6.06 -24.03 9.51
N LEU A 179 -5.15 -24.51 10.38
CA LEU A 179 -4.10 -23.68 10.97
C LEU A 179 -3.18 -23.09 9.89
N LYS A 180 -2.83 -23.88 8.87
CA LYS A 180 -2.00 -23.41 7.76
C LYS A 180 -2.70 -22.33 6.94
N HIS A 181 -4.01 -22.42 6.73
CA HIS A 181 -4.79 -21.41 6.00
C HIS A 181 -4.65 -20.04 6.66
N ASN A 182 -5.09 -19.95 7.92
CA ASN A 182 -5.02 -18.73 8.72
C ASN A 182 -3.57 -18.25 8.93
N TYR A 183 -2.61 -19.16 9.12
CA TYR A 183 -1.19 -18.82 9.20
C TYR A 183 -0.73 -18.09 7.92
N GLU A 184 -1.05 -18.63 6.73
CA GLU A 184 -0.68 -18.00 5.47
C GLU A 184 -1.41 -16.67 5.26
N ASP A 185 -2.70 -16.56 5.60
CA ASP A 185 -3.45 -15.30 5.49
C ASP A 185 -2.79 -14.18 6.29
N ILE A 186 -2.35 -14.47 7.50
CA ILE A 186 -1.71 -13.47 8.38
C ILE A 186 -0.26 -13.23 7.98
N TYR A 187 0.51 -14.28 7.69
CA TYR A 187 1.91 -14.15 7.27
C TYR A 187 2.02 -13.33 5.99
N TYR A 188 1.15 -13.53 5.01
CA TYR A 188 1.22 -12.71 3.79
C TYR A 188 0.65 -11.31 3.99
N LEU A 189 -0.15 -11.05 5.03
CA LEU A 189 -0.75 -9.74 5.27
C LEU A 189 0.29 -8.63 5.50
N HIS A 190 1.41 -8.91 6.15
CA HIS A 190 2.47 -7.89 6.28
C HIS A 190 3.16 -7.57 4.96
N LYS A 191 3.21 -8.53 4.04
CA LYS A 191 3.77 -8.32 2.69
C LYS A 191 2.86 -7.45 1.84
N LEU A 192 1.56 -7.43 2.14
CA LEU A 192 0.61 -6.51 1.52
C LEU A 192 0.89 -5.04 1.81
N LEU A 193 1.67 -4.70 2.85
CA LEU A 193 2.08 -3.31 3.09
C LEU A 193 2.84 -2.72 1.89
N ASN A 194 3.49 -3.54 1.07
CA ASN A 194 4.15 -3.08 -0.16
C ASN A 194 3.19 -2.40 -1.15
N ILE A 195 1.87 -2.60 -1.02
CA ILE A 195 0.88 -1.90 -1.85
C ILE A 195 0.95 -0.39 -1.70
N TYR A 196 1.35 0.13 -0.54
CA TYR A 196 1.52 1.57 -0.33
C TYR A 196 2.62 2.15 -1.22
N GLU A 197 3.76 1.45 -1.35
CA GLU A 197 4.86 1.87 -2.24
C GLU A 197 4.43 1.82 -3.71
N ILE A 198 3.66 0.81 -4.11
CA ILE A 198 3.15 0.72 -5.47
C ILE A 198 2.16 1.85 -5.76
N ILE A 199 1.20 2.09 -4.87
CA ILE A 199 0.23 3.19 -5.02
C ILE A 199 0.94 4.53 -5.10
N ASP A 200 1.92 4.78 -4.22
CA ASP A 200 2.73 5.99 -4.24
C ASP A 200 3.45 6.14 -5.58
N ASN A 201 4.13 5.09 -6.04
CA ASN A 201 4.81 5.12 -7.34
C ASN A 201 3.85 5.23 -8.53
N LEU A 202 2.58 4.84 -8.43
CA LEU A 202 1.63 5.03 -9.53
C LEU A 202 1.06 6.44 -9.55
N ASN A 203 0.82 7.04 -8.37
CA ASN A 203 0.28 8.38 -8.24
C ASN A 203 1.33 9.48 -8.35
N ASN A 204 2.57 9.20 -7.99
CA ASN A 204 3.61 10.21 -7.86
C ASN A 204 4.78 9.96 -8.82
N LEU A 205 5.34 11.04 -9.34
CA LEU A 205 6.64 11.05 -9.98
C LEU A 205 7.68 11.34 -8.91
N ASN A 206 8.48 10.33 -8.58
CA ASN A 206 9.51 10.39 -7.56
C ASN A 206 10.90 10.45 -8.22
N LEU A 207 11.73 11.41 -7.81
CA LEU A 207 13.10 11.61 -8.27
C LEU A 207 14.02 11.79 -7.08
N THR A 208 15.23 11.24 -7.15
CA THR A 208 16.30 11.54 -6.20
C THR A 208 17.44 12.18 -6.98
N ILE A 209 17.80 13.42 -6.61
CA ILE A 209 18.87 14.18 -7.27
C ILE A 209 19.93 14.51 -6.23
N ASN A 210 21.20 14.29 -6.57
CA ASN A 210 22.32 14.72 -5.76
C ASN A 210 22.71 16.16 -6.13
N LEU A 211 22.58 17.09 -5.17
CA LEU A 211 22.84 18.51 -5.35
C LEU A 211 23.75 18.98 -4.23
N ASN A 212 24.98 19.41 -4.53
CA ASN A 212 25.93 19.91 -3.53
C ASN A 212 26.10 19.00 -2.29
N ASN A 213 26.23 17.68 -2.51
CA ASN A 213 26.31 16.62 -1.50
C ASN A 213 25.00 16.33 -0.73
N TYR A 214 23.88 16.96 -1.09
CA TYR A 214 22.55 16.60 -0.59
C TYR A 214 21.87 15.61 -1.53
N ASN A 215 21.39 14.49 -0.99
CA ASN A 215 20.47 13.61 -1.71
C ASN A 215 19.03 14.08 -1.47
N ILE A 216 18.47 14.77 -2.46
CA ILE A 216 17.16 15.41 -2.34
C ILE A 216 16.13 14.56 -3.08
N ASN A 217 15.12 14.11 -2.35
CA ASN A 217 13.98 13.42 -2.94
C ASN A 217 12.92 14.46 -3.31
N PHE A 218 12.47 14.42 -4.55
CA PHE A 218 11.36 15.19 -5.12
C PHE A 218 10.21 14.23 -5.39
N SER A 219 8.99 14.65 -5.08
CA SER A 219 7.77 13.89 -5.34
C SER A 219 6.70 14.82 -5.89
N PHE A 220 6.21 14.54 -7.10
CA PHE A 220 5.18 15.32 -7.78
C PHE A 220 3.90 14.49 -7.93
N ASP A 221 2.76 15.02 -7.50
CA ASP A 221 1.47 14.33 -7.59
C ASP A 221 0.92 14.42 -9.02
N LEU A 222 0.87 13.27 -9.70
CA LEU A 222 0.39 13.17 -11.07
C LEU A 222 -1.12 13.44 -11.19
N ASN A 223 -1.88 13.31 -10.10
CA ASN A 223 -3.30 13.62 -10.08
C ASN A 223 -3.58 15.13 -10.06
N ASN A 224 -2.59 15.95 -9.69
CA ASN A 224 -2.69 17.40 -9.62
C ASN A 224 -2.01 18.11 -10.79
N ILE A 225 -1.68 17.38 -11.86
CA ILE A 225 -1.16 18.00 -13.10
C ILE A 225 -2.27 18.84 -13.72
N SER A 226 -1.95 20.10 -14.00
CA SER A 226 -2.84 21.00 -14.73
C SER A 226 -2.20 21.45 -16.03
N ILE A 227 -3.00 21.54 -17.09
CA ILE A 227 -2.58 22.13 -18.36
C ILE A 227 -3.50 23.33 -18.64
N LYS A 228 -2.95 24.53 -18.61
CA LYS A 228 -3.67 25.79 -18.89
C LYS A 228 -2.85 26.64 -19.84
N GLU A 229 -3.46 27.18 -20.89
CA GLU A 229 -2.79 28.06 -21.86
C GLU A 229 -1.43 27.50 -22.32
N ASN A 230 -1.42 26.23 -22.74
CA ASN A 230 -0.22 25.50 -23.17
C ASN A 230 0.90 25.37 -22.11
N ASN A 231 0.61 25.60 -20.84
CA ASN A 231 1.55 25.37 -19.75
C ASN A 231 1.11 24.15 -18.94
N LEU A 232 1.98 23.15 -18.86
CA LEU A 232 1.82 22.00 -17.96
C LEU A 232 2.50 22.34 -16.64
N THR A 233 1.73 22.32 -15.54
CA THR A 233 2.22 22.59 -14.19
C THR A 233 2.20 21.33 -13.33
N LEU A 234 3.33 21.09 -12.68
CA LEU A 234 3.56 20.08 -11.66
C LEU A 234 3.75 20.79 -10.31
N THR A 235 3.03 20.29 -9.30
CA THR A 235 3.25 20.69 -7.90
C THR A 235 3.75 19.48 -7.13
N GLY A 236 4.69 19.71 -6.23
CA GLY A 236 5.36 18.63 -5.52
C GLY A 236 5.94 19.05 -4.20
N ILE A 237 6.42 18.04 -3.48
CA ILE A 237 7.14 18.17 -2.22
C ILE A 237 8.56 17.66 -2.36
N THR A 238 9.46 18.19 -1.54
CA THR A 238 10.86 17.77 -1.51
C THR A 238 11.32 17.46 -0.10
N SER A 239 12.41 16.71 0.01
CA SER A 239 13.18 16.67 1.25
C SER A 239 13.60 18.09 1.63
N LYS A 240 13.35 18.50 2.87
CA LYS A 240 13.75 19.82 3.36
C LYS A 240 15.27 19.89 3.47
N CYS A 241 15.87 20.97 3.00
CA CYS A 241 17.30 21.19 3.09
C CYS A 241 17.65 22.66 3.27
N THR A 242 18.92 22.95 3.51
CA THR A 242 19.45 24.29 3.78
C THR A 242 19.94 25.02 2.52
N LEU A 243 19.72 24.44 1.34
CA LEU A 243 20.00 25.09 0.06
C LEU A 243 19.16 26.38 -0.10
N PRO A 244 19.60 27.34 -0.93
CA PRO A 244 18.82 28.53 -1.23
C PRO A 244 17.50 28.17 -1.94
N ASN A 245 16.57 29.12 -1.97
CA ASN A 245 15.40 28.99 -2.83
C ASN A 245 15.83 29.19 -4.30
N TYR A 246 15.25 28.40 -5.21
CA TYR A 246 15.49 28.53 -6.64
C TYR A 246 14.20 29.04 -7.28
N ILE A 247 14.24 30.27 -7.80
CA ILE A 247 13.16 30.88 -8.55
C ILE A 247 13.73 31.23 -9.91
N TYR A 248 13.28 30.52 -10.95
CA TYR A 248 13.83 30.62 -12.29
C TYR A 248 12.70 30.76 -13.30
N TYR A 249 12.82 31.72 -14.21
CA TYR A 249 11.86 32.00 -15.27
C TYR A 249 12.61 32.13 -16.60
N GLU A 250 12.23 31.31 -17.56
CA GLU A 250 12.75 31.33 -18.93
C GLU A 250 11.60 31.05 -19.90
N ASP A 251 11.79 31.35 -21.18
CA ASP A 251 10.77 31.23 -22.22
C ASP A 251 10.13 29.83 -22.27
N GLY A 252 10.91 28.76 -22.03
CA GLY A 252 10.40 27.38 -22.05
C GLY A 252 9.83 26.86 -20.72
N PHE A 253 10.23 27.40 -19.57
CA PHE A 253 9.82 26.88 -18.26
C PHE A 253 9.94 27.86 -17.08
N LYS A 254 9.26 27.51 -16.00
CA LYS A 254 9.28 28.19 -14.70
C LYS A 254 9.54 27.16 -13.61
N LEU A 255 10.47 27.46 -12.70
CA LEU A 255 10.78 26.64 -11.53
C LEU A 255 10.72 27.53 -10.29
N GLU A 256 9.93 27.12 -9.32
CA GLU A 256 9.86 27.72 -7.99
C GLU A 256 10.07 26.63 -6.95
N TRP A 257 11.23 26.61 -6.31
CA TRP A 257 11.56 25.64 -5.28
C TRP A 257 11.98 26.34 -3.99
N ILE A 258 11.18 26.14 -2.94
CA ILE A 258 11.42 26.66 -1.59
C ILE A 258 12.01 25.52 -0.75
N ALA A 259 13.34 25.38 -0.80
CA ALA A 259 14.08 24.24 -0.27
C ALA A 259 13.86 23.98 1.24
N LYS A 260 13.73 25.05 2.04
CA LYS A 260 13.49 24.95 3.48
C LYS A 260 12.08 24.48 3.83
N GLU A 261 11.10 24.86 3.02
CA GLU A 261 9.70 24.44 3.21
C GLU A 261 9.44 23.07 2.60
N GLY A 262 10.25 22.66 1.62
CA GLY A 262 10.08 21.41 0.88
C GLY A 262 8.96 21.51 -0.16
N ASN A 263 8.72 22.70 -0.71
CA ASN A 263 7.67 22.96 -1.70
C ASN A 263 8.30 23.24 -3.06
N ILE A 264 7.82 22.59 -4.12
CA ILE A 264 8.31 22.81 -5.48
C ILE A 264 7.16 22.90 -6.48
N ASN A 265 7.25 23.87 -7.38
CA ASN A 265 6.39 24.02 -8.54
C ASN A 265 7.25 24.10 -9.80
N ILE A 266 6.88 23.33 -10.82
CA ILE A 266 7.53 23.36 -12.14
C ILE A 266 6.43 23.54 -13.17
N SER A 267 6.57 24.53 -14.04
CA SER A 267 5.71 24.70 -15.20
C SER A 267 6.55 24.77 -16.47
N PHE A 268 6.09 24.19 -17.57
CA PHE A 268 6.76 24.34 -18.85
C PHE A 268 5.76 24.33 -20.00
N ILE A 269 6.18 24.93 -21.11
CA ILE A 269 5.37 25.02 -22.31
C ILE A 269 5.21 23.63 -22.94
N VAL A 270 3.98 23.32 -23.33
CA VAL A 270 3.61 22.12 -24.07
C VAL A 270 2.83 22.51 -25.31
N ASN A 271 3.22 21.94 -26.44
CA ASN A 271 2.52 22.06 -27.70
C ASN A 271 1.43 20.98 -27.80
N ILE A 272 0.37 21.28 -28.55
CA ILE A 272 -0.74 20.36 -28.78
C ILE A 272 -0.63 19.82 -30.20
N GLY A 273 -0.68 18.50 -30.34
CA GLY A 273 -0.63 17.81 -31.62
C GLY A 273 -1.66 16.69 -31.73
N MET A 274 -1.67 16.04 -32.90
CA MET A 274 -2.47 14.84 -33.17
C MET A 274 -1.52 13.71 -33.59
N LEU A 275 -1.52 12.59 -32.85
CA LEU A 275 -0.74 11.38 -33.20
C LEU A 275 -1.41 10.56 -34.29
N THR A 276 -2.74 10.58 -34.30
CA THR A 276 -3.63 10.00 -35.33
C THR A 276 -4.85 10.91 -35.40
N ASP A 277 -5.70 10.75 -36.42
CA ASP A 277 -6.91 11.57 -36.63
C ASP A 277 -7.77 11.78 -35.38
N ASN A 278 -7.78 10.83 -34.44
CA ASN A 278 -8.57 10.87 -33.21
C ASN A 278 -7.75 10.75 -31.92
N LYS A 279 -6.43 11.04 -31.94
CA LYS A 279 -5.60 10.99 -30.73
C LYS A 279 -4.82 12.28 -30.51
N LYS A 280 -5.32 13.13 -29.61
CA LYS A 280 -4.66 14.34 -29.14
C LYS A 280 -3.46 13.98 -28.28
N CYS A 281 -2.36 14.69 -28.49
CA CYS A 281 -1.20 14.63 -27.63
C CYS A 281 -0.74 16.02 -27.19
N TYR A 282 0.01 16.02 -26.09
CA TYR A 282 0.76 17.17 -25.60
C TYR A 282 2.23 16.79 -25.62
N TYR A 283 3.05 17.61 -26.24
CA TYR A 283 4.47 17.35 -26.42
C TYR A 283 5.30 18.58 -26.09
N LEU A 284 6.52 18.32 -25.66
CA LEU A 284 7.54 19.32 -25.43
C LEU A 284 8.44 19.39 -26.67
N ASN A 285 8.83 20.60 -27.07
CA ASN A 285 9.87 20.83 -28.06
C ASN A 285 11.18 21.13 -27.32
N LYS A 286 12.22 20.32 -27.59
CA LYS A 286 13.52 20.43 -26.92
C LYS A 286 14.23 21.75 -27.25
N ASP A 287 13.95 22.32 -28.43
CA ASP A 287 14.58 23.54 -28.90
C ASP A 287 14.11 24.80 -28.16
N ASP A 288 13.06 24.69 -27.32
CA ASP A 288 12.51 25.79 -26.53
C ASP A 288 13.31 26.07 -25.23
N TYR A 289 14.41 25.35 -24.99
CA TYR A 289 15.21 25.42 -23.75
C TYR A 289 16.63 25.93 -24.02
N SER A 290 17.16 26.79 -23.13
CA SER A 290 18.55 27.28 -23.21
C SER A 290 19.62 26.21 -22.96
N PHE A 291 19.24 25.05 -22.43
CA PHE A 291 20.11 23.90 -22.23
C PHE A 291 19.60 22.70 -23.02
N ALA A 292 20.53 21.81 -23.39
CA ALA A 292 20.19 20.63 -24.16
C ALA A 292 19.34 19.65 -23.33
N ILE A 293 18.10 19.40 -23.76
CA ILE A 293 17.32 18.25 -23.31
C ILE A 293 17.75 17.03 -24.13
N THR A 294 18.42 16.08 -23.48
CA THR A 294 19.04 14.91 -24.11
C THR A 294 18.14 13.67 -24.11
N SER A 295 17.12 13.62 -23.25
CA SER A 295 16.18 12.50 -23.20
C SER A 295 15.48 12.26 -24.53
N ILE A 296 15.29 10.98 -24.83
CA ILE A 296 14.51 10.53 -25.98
C ILE A 296 13.09 10.23 -25.54
N ASP A 297 12.16 10.31 -26.50
CA ASP A 297 10.79 9.87 -26.28
C ASP A 297 10.74 8.36 -26.09
N GLU A 298 10.12 7.91 -25.01
CA GLU A 298 10.05 6.49 -24.63
C GLU A 298 8.76 5.81 -25.12
N THR A 299 8.03 6.46 -26.04
CA THR A 299 6.86 5.86 -26.67
C THR A 299 7.24 5.14 -27.94
N ASN A 300 6.35 4.28 -28.42
CA ASN A 300 6.53 3.56 -29.69
C ASN A 300 6.02 4.37 -30.90
N TYR A 301 5.73 5.67 -30.74
CA TYR A 301 5.26 6.51 -31.83
C TYR A 301 6.45 7.05 -32.63
N ASN A 302 6.30 7.12 -33.95
CA ASN A 302 7.29 7.77 -34.81
C ASN A 302 7.07 9.29 -34.77
N ILE A 303 7.84 9.98 -33.93
CA ILE A 303 7.80 11.43 -33.78
C ILE A 303 9.17 12.04 -34.09
N PRO A 304 9.24 13.33 -34.47
CA PRO A 304 10.52 14.04 -34.62
C PRO A 304 11.40 13.93 -33.37
N GLU A 305 12.71 13.77 -33.56
CA GLU A 305 13.68 13.57 -32.46
C GLU A 305 13.73 14.74 -31.47
N ASN A 306 13.37 15.95 -31.92
CA ASN A 306 13.31 17.14 -31.07
C ASN A 306 12.04 17.20 -30.20
N TYR A 307 11.11 16.26 -30.33
CA TYR A 307 9.87 16.23 -29.55
C TYR A 307 9.86 15.12 -28.50
N ILE A 308 9.21 15.40 -27.37
CA ILE A 308 8.94 14.43 -26.31
C ILE A 308 7.45 14.49 -25.96
N LEU A 309 6.73 13.37 -26.06
CA LEU A 309 5.32 13.29 -25.68
C LEU A 309 5.18 13.25 -24.15
N LEU A 310 4.30 14.08 -23.60
CA LEU A 310 4.09 14.16 -22.15
C LEU A 310 2.70 13.69 -21.72
N LYS A 311 1.70 13.82 -22.60
CA LYS A 311 0.33 13.35 -22.38
C LYS A 311 -0.28 12.89 -23.69
N ILE A 312 -1.00 11.77 -23.69
CA ILE A 312 -1.83 11.31 -24.80
C ILE A 312 -3.25 11.14 -24.27
N GLU A 313 -4.21 11.81 -24.90
CA GLU A 313 -5.57 11.94 -24.37
C GLU A 313 -5.51 12.41 -22.90
N ASP A 314 -5.95 11.58 -21.96
CA ASP A 314 -5.94 11.84 -20.53
C ASP A 314 -4.81 11.15 -19.77
N LYS A 315 -3.93 10.42 -20.47
CA LYS A 315 -2.85 9.64 -19.86
C LYS A 315 -1.53 10.38 -19.95
N ILE A 316 -0.94 10.65 -18.79
CA ILE A 316 0.43 11.17 -18.66
C ILE A 316 1.43 10.07 -19.03
N ILE A 317 2.44 10.42 -19.83
CA ILE A 317 3.58 9.55 -20.11
C ILE A 317 4.63 9.80 -19.02
N LYS A 318 4.44 9.11 -17.89
CA LYS A 318 5.22 9.33 -16.67
C LYS A 318 6.73 9.30 -16.90
N LYS A 319 7.23 8.36 -17.71
CA LYS A 319 8.68 8.20 -17.95
C LYS A 319 9.28 9.41 -18.67
N ASN A 320 8.64 9.87 -19.74
CA ASN A 320 9.04 11.08 -20.46
C ASN A 320 8.99 12.31 -19.56
N LEU A 321 7.88 12.48 -18.82
CA LEU A 321 7.74 13.57 -17.86
C LEU A 321 8.83 13.56 -16.79
N GLN A 322 9.17 12.38 -16.26
CA GLN A 322 10.23 12.17 -15.29
C GLN A 322 11.61 12.55 -15.84
N ASN A 323 11.92 12.15 -17.08
CA ASN A 323 13.18 12.49 -17.72
C ASN A 323 13.31 14.01 -17.93
N VAL A 324 12.26 14.66 -18.45
CA VAL A 324 12.22 16.13 -18.64
C VAL A 324 12.41 16.87 -17.32
N VAL A 325 11.65 16.51 -16.27
CA VAL A 325 11.76 17.15 -14.96
C VAL A 325 13.13 16.97 -14.35
N TYR A 326 13.72 15.77 -14.48
CA TYR A 326 15.07 15.50 -14.00
C TYR A 326 16.12 16.41 -14.69
N GLU A 327 16.04 16.56 -16.01
CA GLU A 327 16.96 17.40 -16.78
C GLU A 327 16.80 18.89 -16.46
N ILE A 328 15.58 19.38 -16.30
CA ILE A 328 15.33 20.75 -15.83
C ILE A 328 15.98 20.96 -14.46
N LEU A 329 15.74 20.07 -13.51
CA LEU A 329 16.27 20.21 -12.15
C LEU A 329 17.80 20.17 -12.12
N THR A 330 18.42 19.24 -12.85
CA THR A 330 19.88 19.08 -12.86
C THR A 330 20.65 20.16 -13.60
N ASN A 331 20.03 20.82 -14.59
CA ASN A 331 20.65 21.95 -15.28
C ASN A 331 20.52 23.27 -14.52
N VAL A 332 19.42 23.45 -13.78
CA VAL A 332 19.08 24.73 -13.13
C VAL A 332 19.53 24.76 -11.67
N VAL A 333 19.33 23.67 -10.95
CA VAL A 333 19.66 23.57 -9.54
C VAL A 333 21.11 23.11 -9.43
N LYS A 334 21.99 24.02 -9.05
CA LYS A 334 23.43 23.78 -8.90
C LYS A 334 23.89 23.99 -7.48
#